data_AF-A0A957J065-F1
#
_entry.id   AF-A0A957J065-F1
#
_cell.length_a   1.000
_cell.length_b   1.000
_cell.length_c   1.000
_cell.angle_alpha   90.00
_cell.angle_beta   90.00
_cell.angle_gamma   90.00
#
_symmetry.space_group_name_H-M   'P 1'
#
loop_
_entity.id
_entity.type
_entity.pdbx_description
1 polymer ?
#
loop_
_entity_poly.entity_id
_entity_poly.type
_entity_poly.pdbx_seq_one_letter_code
_entity_poly.pdbx_strand_id
1 'polypeptide(L)'
;MQKRPGLSVFLGVVVGIVLGLLWGWVIQPVEYTDASPAALHPDDQVRYIRLAADNYFLSQSNPNLQMNPAEAFRSWPNAAVRVCELAAQTTDPAEQQRLNQLAVALNGQGCAPVAGDTAVPAEEGGGLGSVLLLFLMLAVLIVAIFLVWSRRNAASGDDMFTRPAYDEVPEAAPVVSQMADDGVTAVPIARFRTNYTRGHDAYDDSFSIENASGDFLGECGVGISESIGADSPKNVTAFEVWLFDKNDIRTITKVIMSDHAFFDDAIKAKLATKGEQVLAREGETVVLETASLIINAEITEMQYGVGGTLPPQSYFESVTFELSAWAKEGETAGNGGVTDVMNF
;
A
#
# COMPACT_ATOMS: atom_id res chain seq x y z
N MET A 1 -44.95 -15.47 17.78
CA MET A 1 -44.05 -14.98 16.71
C MET A 1 -42.85 -14.30 17.36
N GLN A 2 -41.76 -15.04 17.62
CA GLN A 2 -40.52 -14.47 18.15
C GLN A 2 -39.87 -13.61 17.06
N LYS A 3 -39.83 -12.29 17.27
CA LYS A 3 -39.06 -11.38 16.41
C LYS A 3 -37.58 -11.72 16.59
N ARG A 4 -36.93 -12.27 15.56
CA ARG A 4 -35.48 -12.48 15.52
C ARG A 4 -34.81 -11.14 15.14
N PRO A 5 -34.29 -10.36 16.09
CA PRO A 5 -33.77 -9.01 15.81
C PRO A 5 -32.58 -9.04 14.84
N GLY A 6 -31.83 -10.15 14.79
CA GLY A 6 -30.72 -10.32 13.85
C GLY A 6 -31.14 -10.39 12.38
N LEU A 7 -32.33 -10.94 12.07
CA LEU A 7 -32.80 -11.06 10.69
C LEU A 7 -33.13 -9.67 10.09
N SER A 8 -33.71 -8.78 10.88
CA SER A 8 -34.01 -7.40 10.46
C SER A 8 -32.76 -6.56 10.23
N VAL A 9 -31.71 -6.77 11.03
CA VAL A 9 -30.43 -6.07 10.85
C VAL A 9 -29.74 -6.54 9.56
N PHE A 10 -29.67 -7.86 9.35
CA PHE A 10 -29.11 -8.43 8.13
C PHE A 10 -29.84 -7.95 6.87
N LEU A 11 -31.19 -7.98 6.89
CA LEU A 11 -31.99 -7.51 5.76
C LEU A 11 -31.77 -6.02 5.47
N GLY A 12 -31.59 -5.20 6.51
CA GLY A 12 -31.29 -3.77 6.36
C GLY A 12 -29.94 -3.50 5.68
N VAL A 13 -28.89 -4.25 6.05
CA VAL A 13 -27.57 -4.15 5.42
C VAL A 13 -27.61 -4.55 3.95
N VAL A 14 -28.27 -5.67 3.64
CA VAL A 14 -28.42 -6.15 2.26
C VAL A 14 -29.15 -5.12 1.40
N VAL A 15 -30.25 -4.56 1.89
CA VAL A 15 -30.99 -3.52 1.17
C VAL A 15 -30.14 -2.26 0.98
N GLY A 16 -29.35 -1.86 1.99
CA GLY A 16 -28.43 -0.73 1.89
C GLY A 16 -27.37 -0.92 0.80
N ILE A 17 -26.74 -2.09 0.73
CA ILE A 17 -25.73 -2.42 -0.29
C ILE A 17 -26.34 -2.41 -1.70
N VAL A 18 -27.52 -3.02 -1.86
CA VAL A 18 -28.22 -3.07 -3.15
C VAL A 18 -28.59 -1.65 -3.62
N LEU A 19 -29.07 -0.80 -2.71
CA LEU A 19 -29.38 0.60 -3.03
C LEU A 19 -28.12 1.41 -3.35
N GLY A 20 -27.02 1.18 -2.63
CA GLY A 20 -25.74 1.83 -2.90
C GLY A 20 -25.15 1.44 -4.26
N LEU A 21 -25.21 0.15 -4.62
CA LEU A 21 -24.80 -0.35 -5.93
C LEU A 21 -25.67 0.20 -7.05
N LEU A 22 -27.00 0.20 -6.87
CA LEU A 22 -27.92 0.81 -7.84
C LEU A 22 -27.63 2.29 -8.03
N TRP A 23 -27.33 3.02 -6.96
CA TRP A 23 -26.96 4.42 -7.05
C TRP A 23 -25.65 4.62 -7.82
N GLY A 24 -24.60 3.88 -7.45
CA GLY A 24 -23.27 3.98 -8.07
C GLY A 24 -23.21 3.51 -9.53
N TRP A 25 -24.13 2.66 -9.97
CA TRP A 25 -24.12 2.13 -11.35
C TRP A 25 -25.20 2.73 -12.27
N VAL A 26 -26.35 3.14 -11.73
CA VAL A 26 -27.48 3.65 -12.53
C VAL A 26 -27.57 5.18 -12.50
N ILE A 27 -27.31 5.80 -11.35
CA ILE A 27 -27.47 7.26 -11.17
C ILE A 27 -26.14 7.99 -11.45
N GLN A 28 -25.01 7.39 -11.10
CA GLN A 28 -23.67 7.96 -11.26
C GLN A 28 -22.71 6.93 -11.87
N PRO A 29 -22.95 6.50 -13.14
CA PRO A 29 -22.05 5.55 -13.77
C PRO A 29 -20.62 6.11 -13.80
N VAL A 30 -19.66 5.26 -13.45
CA VAL A 30 -18.24 5.62 -13.51
C VAL A 30 -17.83 5.65 -14.97
N GLU A 31 -17.58 6.84 -15.52
CA GLU A 31 -17.03 6.99 -16.86
C GLU A 31 -15.53 6.73 -16.81
N TYR A 32 -15.09 5.59 -17.36
CA TYR A 32 -13.67 5.36 -17.64
C TYR A 32 -13.28 6.19 -18.85
N THR A 33 -12.73 7.38 -18.62
CA THR A 33 -12.11 8.17 -19.69
C THR A 33 -10.73 7.59 -20.00
N ASP A 34 -10.42 7.41 -21.29
CA ASP A 34 -9.12 6.92 -21.76
C ASP A 34 -7.96 7.66 -21.07
N ALA A 35 -6.95 6.90 -20.62
CA ALA A 35 -5.76 7.45 -20.01
C ALA A 35 -5.05 8.39 -21.00
N SER A 36 -4.95 9.67 -20.65
CA SER A 36 -4.26 10.67 -21.46
C SER A 36 -2.75 10.40 -21.52
N PRO A 37 -2.06 10.74 -22.63
CA PRO A 37 -0.60 10.78 -22.67
C PRO A 37 0.02 11.65 -21.56
N ALA A 38 -0.73 12.62 -21.00
CA ALA A 38 -0.32 13.42 -19.86
C ALA A 38 -0.19 12.61 -18.55
N ALA A 39 -0.90 11.48 -18.44
CA ALA A 39 -0.89 10.61 -17.26
C ALA A 39 0.20 9.52 -17.33
N LEU A 40 0.97 9.45 -18.43
CA LEU A 40 2.09 8.53 -18.55
C LEU A 40 3.19 8.85 -17.53
N HIS A 41 3.97 7.83 -17.16
CA HIS A 41 5.20 8.00 -16.38
C HIS A 41 6.14 9.01 -17.09
N PRO A 42 6.91 9.85 -16.36
CA PRO A 42 7.75 10.88 -16.97
C PRO A 42 8.69 10.39 -18.09
N ASP A 43 9.22 9.18 -17.98
CA ASP A 43 10.08 8.58 -19.02
C ASP A 43 9.29 8.19 -20.28
N ASP A 44 8.07 7.68 -20.11
CA ASP A 44 7.18 7.31 -21.21
C ASP A 44 6.60 8.54 -21.90
N GLN A 45 6.36 9.62 -21.17
CA GLN A 45 6.03 10.93 -21.74
C GLN A 45 7.10 11.40 -22.72
N VAL A 46 8.38 11.29 -22.34
CA VAL A 46 9.50 11.66 -23.22
C VAL A 46 9.54 10.78 -24.46
N ARG A 47 9.36 9.46 -24.30
CA ARG A 47 9.31 8.53 -25.42
C ARG A 47 8.15 8.83 -26.38
N TYR A 48 6.97 9.11 -25.83
CA TYR A 48 5.78 9.48 -26.60
C TYR A 48 6.01 10.76 -27.41
N ILE A 49 6.56 11.81 -26.78
CA ILE A 49 6.86 13.08 -27.44
C ILE A 49 7.84 12.90 -28.59
N ARG A 50 8.93 12.14 -28.38
CA ARG A 50 9.92 11.84 -29.43
C ARG A 50 9.29 11.11 -30.61
N LEU A 51 8.52 10.06 -30.34
CA LEU A 51 7.82 9.31 -31.38
C LEU A 51 6.81 10.18 -32.15
N ALA A 52 6.10 11.06 -31.45
CA ALA A 52 5.17 12.00 -32.06
C ALA A 52 5.90 13.03 -32.94
N ALA A 53 7.05 13.54 -32.49
CA ALA A 53 7.87 14.48 -33.24
C ALA A 53 8.46 13.82 -34.50
N ASP A 54 8.94 12.59 -34.40
CA ASP A 54 9.46 11.82 -35.54
C ASP A 54 8.36 11.54 -36.56
N ASN A 55 7.19 11.06 -36.12
CA ASN A 55 6.05 10.82 -37.00
C ASN A 55 5.54 12.10 -37.66
N TYR A 56 5.50 13.22 -36.93
CA TYR A 56 5.10 14.51 -37.48
C TYR A 56 6.11 15.03 -38.53
N PHE A 57 7.40 14.85 -38.28
CA PHE A 57 8.44 15.19 -39.24
C PHE A 57 8.32 14.35 -40.52
N LEU A 58 8.09 13.05 -40.39
CA LEU A 58 7.88 12.15 -41.54
C LEU A 58 6.57 12.42 -42.28
N SER A 59 5.53 12.84 -41.55
CA SER A 59 4.22 13.23 -42.10
C SER A 59 4.32 14.42 -43.05
N GLN A 60 5.21 15.38 -42.78
CA GLN A 60 5.42 16.53 -43.67
C GLN A 60 6.05 16.15 -45.02
N SER A 61 6.81 15.05 -45.07
CA SER A 61 7.48 14.58 -46.29
C SER A 61 6.70 13.49 -47.04
N ASN A 62 5.80 12.77 -46.35
CA ASN A 62 5.04 11.67 -46.91
C ASN A 62 3.54 11.92 -46.78
N PRO A 63 2.82 12.23 -47.88
CA PRO A 63 1.38 12.53 -47.82
C PRO A 63 0.51 11.33 -47.38
N ASN A 64 1.07 10.11 -47.42
CA ASN A 64 0.41 8.90 -46.91
C ASN A 64 0.46 8.77 -45.38
N LEU A 65 1.31 9.54 -44.70
CA LEU A 65 1.42 9.57 -43.24
C LEU A 65 0.73 10.84 -42.74
N GLN A 66 -0.49 10.68 -42.22
CA GLN A 66 -1.26 11.78 -41.65
C GLN A 66 -1.15 11.72 -40.12
N MET A 67 -0.26 12.53 -39.56
CA MET A 67 -0.20 12.76 -38.11
C MET A 67 -0.77 14.13 -37.82
N ASN A 68 -1.78 14.21 -36.95
CA ASN A 68 -2.35 15.47 -36.48
C ASN A 68 -1.95 15.72 -35.01
N PRO A 69 -0.96 16.62 -34.76
CA PRO A 69 -0.50 16.90 -33.40
C PRO A 69 -1.60 17.39 -32.46
N ALA A 70 -2.55 18.17 -32.95
CA ALA A 70 -3.64 18.70 -32.12
C ALA A 70 -4.56 17.59 -31.61
N GLU A 71 -4.75 16.52 -32.38
CA GLU A 71 -5.56 15.37 -31.97
C GLU A 71 -4.80 14.43 -31.05
N ALA A 72 -3.53 14.17 -31.37
CA ALA A 72 -2.66 13.31 -30.57
C ALA A 72 -2.45 13.86 -29.14
N PHE A 73 -2.35 15.18 -29.00
CA PHE A 73 -2.16 15.85 -27.71
C PHE A 73 -3.43 16.51 -27.16
N ARG A 74 -4.62 16.18 -27.68
CA ARG A 74 -5.89 16.83 -27.30
C ARG A 74 -6.16 16.80 -25.80
N SER A 75 -5.81 15.70 -25.13
CA SER A 75 -6.01 15.53 -23.68
C SER A 75 -4.83 16.05 -22.84
N TRP A 76 -3.84 16.68 -23.46
CA TRP A 76 -2.66 17.22 -22.79
C TRP A 76 -2.51 18.73 -23.06
N PRO A 77 -3.18 19.60 -22.27
CA PRO A 77 -3.24 21.05 -22.52
C PRO A 77 -1.87 21.75 -22.56
N ASN A 78 -0.91 21.28 -21.75
CA ASN A 78 0.43 21.85 -21.64
C ASN A 78 1.49 21.06 -22.42
N ALA A 79 1.10 20.26 -23.42
CA ALA A 79 2.03 19.43 -24.19
C ALA A 79 3.15 20.25 -24.84
N ALA A 80 2.84 21.43 -25.38
CA ALA A 80 3.85 22.29 -26.02
C ALA A 80 4.96 22.73 -25.05
N VAL A 81 4.62 23.01 -23.79
CA VAL A 81 5.61 23.36 -22.75
C VAL A 81 6.56 22.18 -22.51
N ARG A 82 5.99 20.98 -22.34
CA ARG A 82 6.78 19.76 -22.13
C ARG A 82 7.68 19.42 -23.33
N VAL A 83 7.18 19.61 -24.55
CA VAL A 83 7.96 19.46 -25.79
C VAL A 83 9.14 20.43 -25.80
N CYS A 84 8.94 21.68 -25.37
CA CYS A 84 9.99 22.68 -25.33
C CYS A 84 11.01 22.47 -24.21
N GLU A 85 10.59 21.96 -23.05
CA GLU A 85 11.52 21.49 -22.01
C GLU A 85 12.45 20.40 -22.56
N LEU A 86 11.90 19.43 -23.29
CA LEU A 86 12.69 18.37 -23.91
C LEU A 86 13.62 18.91 -25.01
N ALA A 87 13.14 19.86 -25.81
CA ALA A 87 13.94 20.51 -26.86
C ALA A 87 15.13 21.31 -26.29
N ALA A 88 15.02 21.82 -25.06
CA ALA A 88 16.10 22.52 -24.37
C ALA A 88 17.14 21.57 -23.76
N GLN A 89 16.77 20.31 -23.50
CA GLN A 89 17.62 19.31 -22.86
C GLN A 89 18.41 18.43 -23.85
N THR A 90 17.94 18.31 -25.10
CA THR A 90 18.64 17.49 -26.11
C THR A 90 19.89 18.19 -26.64
N THR A 91 20.95 17.41 -26.85
CA THR A 91 22.19 17.86 -27.52
C THR A 91 22.21 17.53 -29.00
N ASP A 92 21.23 16.77 -29.51
CA ASP A 92 21.12 16.44 -30.93
C ASP A 92 20.41 17.57 -31.69
N PRO A 93 21.08 18.27 -32.63
CA PRO A 93 20.47 19.34 -33.40
C PRO A 93 19.31 18.84 -34.28
N ALA A 94 19.32 17.58 -34.72
CA ALA A 94 18.25 17.02 -35.53
C ALA A 94 16.99 16.77 -34.69
N GLU A 95 17.13 16.21 -33.48
CA GLU A 95 16.04 16.03 -32.52
C GLU A 95 15.45 17.39 -32.11
N GLN A 96 16.31 18.38 -31.81
CA GLN A 96 15.87 19.72 -31.43
C GLN A 96 14.99 20.35 -32.53
N GLN A 97 15.36 20.19 -33.79
CA GLN A 97 14.55 20.69 -34.91
C GLN A 97 13.17 20.01 -34.97
N ARG A 98 13.10 18.68 -34.79
CA ARG A 98 11.82 17.93 -34.84
C ARG A 98 10.90 18.31 -33.69
N LEU A 99 11.44 18.47 -32.48
CA LEU A 99 10.69 18.92 -31.32
C LEU A 99 10.17 20.35 -31.50
N ASN A 100 10.98 21.27 -32.05
CA ASN A 100 10.53 22.64 -32.31
C ASN A 100 9.40 22.67 -33.35
N GLN A 101 9.48 21.86 -34.41
CA GLN A 101 8.39 21.76 -35.40
C GLN A 101 7.10 21.22 -34.78
N LEU A 102 7.20 20.21 -33.91
CA LEU A 102 6.05 19.71 -33.17
C LEU A 102 5.46 20.79 -32.26
N ALA A 103 6.30 21.57 -31.57
CA ALA A 103 5.85 22.67 -30.73
C ALA A 103 5.10 23.74 -31.54
N VAL A 104 5.60 24.15 -32.71
CA VAL A 104 4.90 25.07 -33.63
C VAL A 104 3.53 24.53 -34.01
N ALA A 105 3.41 23.22 -34.27
CA ALA A 105 2.12 22.62 -34.60
C ALA A 105 1.12 22.61 -33.44
N LEU A 106 1.60 22.61 -32.19
CA LEU A 106 0.78 22.61 -30.98
C LEU A 106 0.39 24.01 -30.50
N ASN A 107 1.30 24.99 -30.58
CA ASN A 107 1.11 26.33 -30.01
C ASN A 107 1.21 27.49 -31.03
N GLY A 108 1.56 27.21 -32.28
CA GLY A 108 1.74 28.21 -33.34
C GLY A 108 3.00 29.08 -33.22
N GLN A 109 3.78 28.96 -32.15
CA GLN A 109 4.91 29.83 -31.79
C GLN A 109 6.25 29.09 -31.73
N GLY A 110 6.24 27.77 -31.56
CA GLY A 110 7.44 26.96 -31.36
C GLY A 110 8.04 27.13 -29.97
N CYS A 111 9.28 26.66 -29.81
CA CYS A 111 10.07 26.79 -28.59
C CYS A 111 10.93 28.04 -28.66
N ALA A 112 10.30 29.22 -28.55
CA ALA A 112 11.03 30.45 -28.30
C ALA A 112 11.52 30.46 -26.84
N PRO A 113 12.64 31.13 -26.52
CA PRO A 113 13.02 31.39 -25.14
C PRO A 113 12.01 32.39 -24.55
N VAL A 114 10.97 31.90 -23.89
CA VAL A 114 10.01 32.74 -23.18
C VAL A 114 10.65 33.13 -21.86
N ALA A 115 11.17 34.35 -21.79
CA ALA A 115 11.37 35.03 -20.53
C ALA A 115 9.99 35.37 -19.94
N GLY A 116 9.73 34.89 -18.73
CA GLY A 116 8.73 35.45 -17.82
C GLY A 116 7.31 34.89 -17.93
N ASP A 117 6.89 34.26 -16.84
CA ASP A 117 5.54 34.21 -16.27
C ASP A 117 4.35 34.52 -17.19
N THR A 118 3.59 33.48 -17.48
CA THR A 118 2.13 33.55 -17.33
C THR A 118 1.65 32.24 -16.70
N ALA A 119 1.52 32.25 -15.37
CA ALA A 119 0.58 31.37 -14.70
C ALA A 119 -0.82 31.74 -15.19
N VAL A 120 -1.48 30.83 -15.92
CA VAL A 120 -2.91 30.93 -16.17
C VAL A 120 -3.61 30.58 -14.85
N PRO A 121 -4.55 31.40 -14.35
CA PRO A 121 -5.24 31.10 -13.11
C PRO A 121 -6.02 29.79 -13.28
N ALA A 122 -5.75 28.83 -12.40
CA ALA A 122 -6.62 27.68 -12.23
C ALA A 122 -7.98 28.20 -11.74
N GLU A 123 -9.00 28.06 -12.58
CA GLU A 123 -10.40 28.17 -12.18
C GLU A 123 -10.69 27.06 -11.15
N GLU A 124 -10.58 27.39 -9.86
CA GLU A 124 -11.23 26.62 -8.81
C GLU A 124 -12.74 26.82 -8.94
N GLY A 125 -13.38 25.94 -9.72
CA GLY A 125 -14.79 25.63 -9.61
C GLY A 125 -15.12 24.86 -8.33
N GLY A 126 -14.59 25.30 -7.19
CA GLY A 126 -14.86 24.77 -5.85
C GLY A 126 -16.14 25.36 -5.30
N GLY A 127 -17.27 24.96 -5.89
CA GLY A 127 -18.59 25.43 -5.46
C GLY A 127 -18.83 25.13 -3.98
N LEU A 128 -19.04 26.20 -3.21
CA LEU A 128 -19.43 26.23 -1.78
C LEU A 128 -20.51 25.21 -1.38
N GLY A 129 -21.27 24.66 -2.33
CA GLY A 129 -22.22 23.56 -2.13
C GLY A 129 -21.59 22.24 -1.71
N SER A 130 -20.37 21.90 -2.14
CA SER A 130 -19.68 20.67 -1.74
C SER A 130 -19.24 20.73 -0.27
N VAL A 131 -18.73 21.89 0.17
CA VAL A 131 -18.33 22.14 1.55
C VAL A 131 -19.58 22.17 2.46
N LEU A 132 -20.67 22.80 2.02
CA LEU A 132 -21.95 22.79 2.75
C LEU A 132 -22.52 21.38 2.90
N LEU A 133 -22.45 20.53 1.86
CA LEU A 133 -22.89 19.14 1.94
C LEU A 133 -22.02 18.31 2.90
N LEU A 134 -20.71 18.53 2.92
CA LEU A 134 -19.79 17.89 3.87
C LEU A 134 -20.11 18.29 5.32
N PHE A 135 -20.34 19.59 5.57
CA PHE A 135 -20.75 20.06 6.89
C PHE A 135 -22.15 19.55 7.30
N LEU A 136 -23.09 19.42 6.37
CA LEU A 136 -24.42 18.89 6.65
C LEU A 136 -24.37 17.38 6.95
N MET A 137 -23.54 16.62 6.22
CA MET A 137 -23.24 15.22 6.53
C MET A 137 -22.57 15.06 7.90
N LEU A 138 -21.58 15.90 8.22
CA LEU A 138 -20.91 15.89 9.51
C LEU A 138 -21.86 16.24 10.66
N ALA A 139 -22.75 17.21 10.48
CA ALA A 139 -23.75 17.60 11.47
C ALA A 139 -24.76 16.47 11.73
N VAL A 140 -25.23 15.78 10.68
CA VAL A 140 -26.11 14.61 10.82
C VAL A 140 -25.40 13.48 11.57
N LEU A 141 -24.12 13.26 11.29
CA LEU A 141 -23.31 12.23 11.95
C LEU A 141 -23.07 12.54 13.42
N ILE A 142 -22.80 13.80 13.78
CA ILE A 142 -22.66 14.26 15.17
C ILE A 142 -23.99 14.09 15.93
N VAL A 143 -25.12 14.45 15.33
CA VAL A 143 -26.45 14.27 15.95
C VAL A 143 -26.77 12.78 16.14
N ALA A 144 -26.43 11.92 15.18
CA ALA A 144 -26.60 10.48 15.30
C ALA A 144 -25.75 9.90 16.44
N ILE A 145 -24.48 10.30 16.55
CA ILE A 145 -23.60 9.90 17.66
C ILE A 145 -24.17 10.37 19.00
N PHE A 146 -24.61 11.63 19.11
CA PHE A 146 -25.19 12.19 20.33
C PHE A 146 -26.49 11.48 20.75
N LEU A 147 -27.35 11.11 19.80
CA LEU A 147 -28.56 10.33 20.07
C LEU A 147 -28.25 8.90 20.53
N VAL A 148 -27.18 8.29 20.03
CA VAL A 148 -26.72 6.97 20.49
C VAL A 148 -26.09 7.07 21.88
N TRP A 149 -25.30 8.12 22.14
CA TRP A 149 -24.65 8.34 23.44
C TRP A 149 -25.65 8.67 24.55
N SER A 150 -26.63 9.53 24.27
CA SER A 150 -27.70 9.87 25.22
C SER A 150 -28.60 8.67 25.55
N ARG A 151 -28.78 7.74 24.60
CA ARG A 151 -29.50 6.47 24.84
C ARG A 151 -28.69 5.46 25.65
N ARG A 152 -27.36 5.46 25.55
CA ARG A 152 -26.47 4.61 26.36
C ARG A 152 -26.36 5.11 27.80
N ASN A 153 -26.31 6.43 27.99
CA ASN A 153 -26.17 7.02 29.32
C ASN A 153 -27.47 7.01 30.15
N ALA A 154 -28.61 6.71 29.54
CA ALA A 154 -29.89 6.51 30.22
C ALA A 154 -30.07 5.06 30.76
N ALA A 155 -29.09 4.16 30.56
CA ALA A 155 -29.16 2.75 30.94
C ALA A 155 -28.03 2.30 31.88
N SER A 156 -27.39 3.21 32.61
CA SER A 156 -26.37 2.85 33.60
C SER A 156 -26.47 3.76 34.83
N GLY A 157 -27.40 3.40 35.72
CA GLY A 157 -27.41 3.84 37.11
C GLY A 157 -27.25 2.61 38.01
N ASP A 158 -26.29 2.71 38.93
CA ASP A 158 -25.99 1.86 40.09
C ASP A 158 -25.68 0.38 39.84
N ASP A 159 -24.42 0.00 40.10
CA ASP A 159 -24.16 -0.69 41.37
C ASP A 159 -22.72 -0.48 41.88
N MET A 160 -22.63 -0.35 43.19
CA MET A 160 -21.48 0.05 44.00
C MET A 160 -20.93 -1.16 44.76
N PHE A 161 -19.68 -1.05 45.27
CA PHE A 161 -19.00 -1.95 46.25
C PHE A 161 -18.42 -3.27 45.66
N THR A 162 -17.20 -3.73 45.95
CA THR A 162 -16.25 -3.51 47.08
C THR A 162 -14.82 -3.87 46.62
N ARG A 163 -13.82 -3.19 47.20
CA ARG A 163 -12.39 -3.46 47.01
C ARG A 163 -11.82 -4.11 48.27
N PRO A 164 -11.01 -5.18 48.22
CA PRO A 164 -10.12 -5.53 49.33
C PRO A 164 -8.69 -5.06 49.07
N ALA A 165 -8.05 -4.72 50.17
CA ALA A 165 -6.68 -4.26 50.31
C ALA A 165 -5.67 -5.41 50.12
N TYR A 166 -4.47 -5.06 49.63
CA TYR A 166 -3.29 -5.94 49.68
C TYR A 166 -2.56 -5.70 50.99
N ASP A 167 -2.49 -6.73 51.82
CA ASP A 167 -1.54 -6.86 52.93
C ASP A 167 -0.25 -7.53 52.44
N GLU A 168 0.82 -7.24 53.17
CA GLU A 168 2.23 -7.43 52.89
C GLU A 168 2.71 -8.88 52.59
N VAL A 169 3.83 -8.89 51.85
CA VAL A 169 4.70 -10.03 51.52
C VAL A 169 5.29 -10.69 52.77
N PRO A 170 5.38 -12.03 52.79
CA PRO A 170 6.57 -12.70 53.31
C PRO A 170 7.31 -13.48 52.22
N GLU A 171 8.61 -13.26 52.23
CA GLU A 171 9.64 -13.93 51.45
C GLU A 171 9.77 -15.41 51.79
N ALA A 172 9.64 -16.27 50.78
CA ALA A 172 10.32 -17.56 50.68
C ALA A 172 10.17 -18.09 49.25
N ALA A 173 11.28 -18.11 48.49
CA ALA A 173 11.35 -18.82 47.22
C ALA A 173 11.19 -20.33 47.44
N PRO A 174 10.48 -21.01 46.53
CA PRO A 174 11.00 -22.25 45.99
C PRO A 174 11.23 -22.09 44.49
N VAL A 175 12.46 -22.37 44.08
CA VAL A 175 12.83 -22.65 42.71
C VAL A 175 12.07 -23.92 42.32
N VAL A 176 11.09 -23.81 41.42
CA VAL A 176 10.37 -24.97 40.87
C VAL A 176 10.30 -24.79 39.36
N SER A 177 11.24 -25.50 38.73
CA SER A 177 11.12 -26.25 37.48
C SER A 177 10.28 -25.66 36.36
N GLN A 178 10.98 -25.43 35.24
CA GLN A 178 10.50 -25.71 33.89
C GLN A 178 9.36 -26.76 33.91
N MET A 179 8.13 -26.28 33.79
CA MET A 179 7.05 -27.11 33.29
C MET A 179 7.13 -27.00 31.77
N ALA A 180 7.54 -28.09 31.16
CA ALA A 180 7.28 -28.36 29.75
C ALA A 180 5.77 -28.24 29.55
N ASP A 181 5.35 -27.29 28.72
CA ASP A 181 4.01 -27.24 28.17
C ASP A 181 4.02 -27.96 26.82
N ASP A 182 3.00 -28.78 26.63
CA ASP A 182 2.94 -29.85 25.64
C ASP A 182 3.27 -29.38 24.22
N GLY A 183 4.32 -29.98 23.66
CA GLY A 183 4.75 -29.76 22.29
C GLY A 183 3.73 -30.30 21.29
N VAL A 184 2.69 -29.52 20.98
CA VAL A 184 2.15 -29.49 19.63
C VAL A 184 3.01 -28.51 18.86
N THR A 185 4.14 -28.99 18.33
CA THR A 185 4.84 -28.26 17.28
C THR A 185 3.91 -28.27 16.06
N ALA A 186 3.05 -27.27 15.94
CA ALA A 186 2.28 -27.05 14.73
C ALA A 186 3.31 -26.91 13.59
N VAL A 187 3.35 -27.90 12.71
CA VAL A 187 4.26 -27.89 11.56
C VAL A 187 3.76 -26.80 10.61
N PRO A 188 4.62 -25.85 10.19
CA PRO A 188 4.20 -24.84 9.24
C PRO A 188 3.80 -25.50 7.93
N ILE A 189 2.68 -25.04 7.37
CA ILE A 189 2.16 -25.52 6.09
C ILE A 189 3.05 -25.08 4.92
N ALA A 190 3.79 -23.99 5.09
CA ALA A 190 4.79 -23.52 4.14
C ALA A 190 5.92 -22.76 4.84
N ARG A 191 7.11 -22.80 4.25
CA ARG A 191 8.27 -21.97 4.63
C ARG A 191 8.85 -21.32 3.39
N PHE A 192 9.12 -20.03 3.47
CA PHE A 192 9.71 -19.24 2.40
C PHE A 192 10.92 -18.48 2.94
N ARG A 193 11.89 -18.23 2.08
CA ARG A 193 13.03 -17.40 2.39
C ARG A 193 13.21 -16.38 1.28
N THR A 194 13.41 -15.13 1.67
CA THR A 194 13.67 -14.03 0.75
C THR A 194 14.81 -13.18 1.28
N ASN A 195 15.59 -12.60 0.36
CA ASN A 195 16.71 -11.75 0.68
C ASN A 195 16.67 -10.47 -0.15
N TYR A 196 16.76 -9.36 0.54
CA TYR A 196 17.08 -8.07 -0.05
C TYR A 196 18.60 -7.84 0.01
N THR A 197 19.15 -7.35 -1.10
CA THR A 197 20.49 -6.76 -1.14
C THR A 197 20.42 -5.41 -1.86
N ARG A 198 21.17 -4.42 -1.38
CA ARG A 198 21.22 -3.07 -1.93
C ARG A 198 21.57 -3.11 -3.42
N GLY A 199 20.78 -2.38 -4.22
CA GLY A 199 20.78 -2.50 -5.68
C GLY A 199 19.54 -3.17 -6.25
N HIS A 200 18.80 -3.94 -5.45
CA HIS A 200 17.52 -4.52 -5.86
C HIS A 200 16.36 -3.54 -5.61
N ASP A 201 16.33 -2.46 -6.39
CA ASP A 201 15.40 -1.32 -6.19
C ASP A 201 13.92 -1.65 -6.47
N ALA A 202 13.63 -2.85 -6.98
CA ALA A 202 12.30 -3.40 -7.27
C ALA A 202 11.98 -4.65 -6.43
N TYR A 203 12.64 -4.82 -5.28
CA TYR A 203 12.39 -5.93 -4.36
C TYR A 203 10.95 -5.91 -3.83
N ASP A 204 10.19 -6.95 -4.22
CA ASP A 204 8.80 -7.21 -3.84
C ASP A 204 8.50 -8.69 -4.10
N ASP A 205 8.89 -9.56 -3.16
CA ASP A 205 8.72 -11.01 -3.29
C ASP A 205 7.39 -11.44 -2.66
N SER A 206 6.60 -12.22 -3.40
CA SER A 206 5.35 -12.82 -2.93
C SER A 206 5.34 -14.34 -3.05
N PHE A 207 4.60 -14.99 -2.13
CA PHE A 207 4.55 -16.44 -1.97
C PHE A 207 3.12 -16.91 -1.71
N SER A 208 2.64 -17.81 -2.56
CA SER A 208 1.35 -18.48 -2.36
C SER A 208 1.41 -19.46 -1.19
N ILE A 209 0.42 -19.39 -0.30
CA ILE A 209 0.21 -20.33 0.78
C ILE A 209 -0.88 -21.30 0.34
N GLU A 210 -0.51 -22.56 0.13
CA GLU A 210 -1.38 -23.64 -0.32
C GLU A 210 -1.41 -24.78 0.71
N ASN A 211 -2.53 -25.51 0.77
CA ASN A 211 -2.60 -26.73 1.58
C ASN A 211 -1.94 -27.92 0.86
N ALA A 212 -1.87 -29.08 1.52
CA ALA A 212 -1.30 -30.30 0.93
C ALA A 212 -2.05 -30.81 -0.33
N SER A 213 -3.28 -30.36 -0.57
CA SER A 213 -4.08 -30.67 -1.75
C SER A 213 -3.84 -29.70 -2.91
N GLY A 214 -3.06 -28.63 -2.69
CA GLY A 214 -2.86 -27.54 -3.64
C GLY A 214 -3.97 -26.48 -3.65
N ASP A 215 -4.87 -26.48 -2.66
CA ASP A 215 -5.85 -25.41 -2.54
C ASP A 215 -5.19 -24.14 -2.01
N PHE A 216 -5.42 -23.03 -2.72
CA PHE A 216 -4.99 -21.71 -2.28
C PHE A 216 -5.70 -21.29 -0.99
N LEU A 217 -4.92 -20.96 0.03
CA LEU A 217 -5.36 -20.46 1.34
C LEU A 217 -5.10 -18.96 1.50
N GLY A 218 -4.03 -18.44 0.90
CA GLY A 218 -3.65 -17.03 1.00
C GLY A 218 -2.30 -16.75 0.36
N GLU A 219 -1.78 -15.55 0.58
CA GLU A 219 -0.49 -15.12 0.04
C GLU A 219 0.24 -14.28 1.07
N CYS A 220 1.56 -14.40 1.15
CA CYS A 220 2.38 -13.50 1.95
C CYS A 220 3.58 -12.99 1.16
N GLY A 221 4.16 -11.88 1.59
CA GLY A 221 5.29 -11.31 0.89
C GLY A 221 6.06 -10.28 1.70
N VAL A 222 7.20 -9.88 1.12
CA VAL A 222 8.07 -8.83 1.65
C VAL A 222 8.46 -7.91 0.50
N GLY A 223 8.21 -6.61 0.68
CA GLY A 223 8.54 -5.59 -0.31
C GLY A 223 9.18 -4.35 0.29
N ILE A 224 9.77 -3.51 -0.57
CA ILE A 224 10.28 -2.20 -0.17
C ILE A 224 9.12 -1.28 0.16
N SER A 225 9.06 -0.77 1.39
CA SER A 225 8.06 0.21 1.78
C SER A 225 8.56 1.65 1.62
N GLU A 226 9.82 1.94 1.96
CA GLU A 226 10.37 3.30 1.86
C GLU A 226 11.88 3.29 1.62
N SER A 227 12.37 4.33 0.96
CA SER A 227 13.80 4.60 0.79
C SER A 227 14.12 6.01 1.30
N ILE A 228 15.34 6.20 1.82
CA ILE A 228 15.82 7.49 2.30
C ILE A 228 16.83 8.10 1.32
N GLY A 229 16.81 9.42 1.18
CA GLY A 229 17.70 10.14 0.27
C GLY A 229 17.29 10.00 -1.20
N ALA A 230 18.19 10.40 -2.10
CA ALA A 230 17.97 10.42 -3.55
C ALA A 230 19.05 9.63 -4.31
N ASP A 231 19.78 8.76 -3.60
CA ASP A 231 20.88 7.99 -4.17
C ASP A 231 20.38 6.88 -5.11
N SER A 232 21.23 6.51 -6.06
CA SER A 232 21.08 5.31 -6.88
C SER A 232 22.31 4.41 -6.67
N PRO A 233 22.14 3.15 -6.28
CA PRO A 233 20.87 2.46 -5.99
C PRO A 233 20.15 3.01 -4.75
N LYS A 234 18.84 2.77 -4.66
CA LYS A 234 17.99 3.30 -3.57
C LYS A 234 18.48 2.80 -2.21
N ASN A 235 18.53 3.69 -1.24
CA ASN A 235 18.84 3.36 0.14
C ASN A 235 17.55 3.00 0.89
N VAL A 236 17.20 1.71 0.90
CA VAL A 236 15.95 1.23 1.51
C VAL A 236 16.00 1.37 3.03
N THR A 237 15.02 2.06 3.60
CA THR A 237 14.94 2.36 5.04
C THR A 237 13.82 1.60 5.76
N ALA A 238 12.87 1.05 5.02
CA ALA A 238 11.81 0.20 5.58
C ALA A 238 11.30 -0.82 4.56
N PHE A 239 10.92 -2.00 5.07
CA PHE A 239 10.24 -3.06 4.34
C PHE A 239 8.80 -3.20 4.84
N GLU A 240 7.93 -3.73 4.01
CA GLU A 240 6.61 -4.16 4.43
C GLU A 240 6.51 -5.67 4.32
N VAL A 241 6.08 -6.31 5.41
CA VAL A 241 5.69 -7.72 5.45
C VAL A 241 4.18 -7.73 5.45
N TRP A 242 3.58 -8.50 4.56
CA TRP A 242 2.12 -8.53 4.41
C TRP A 242 1.59 -9.96 4.34
N LEU A 243 0.34 -10.11 4.77
CA LEU A 243 -0.40 -11.37 4.76
C LEU A 243 -1.82 -11.12 4.22
N PHE A 244 -2.14 -11.80 3.12
CA PHE A 244 -3.46 -11.91 2.55
C PHE A 244 -4.04 -13.30 2.84
N ASP A 245 -5.33 -13.34 3.18
CA ASP A 245 -6.08 -14.56 3.49
C ASP A 245 -7.27 -14.64 2.53
N LYS A 246 -7.46 -15.79 1.88
CA LYS A 246 -8.57 -15.99 0.94
C LYS A 246 -9.94 -15.78 1.59
N ASN A 247 -10.06 -16.04 2.88
CA ASN A 247 -11.28 -15.92 3.67
C ASN A 247 -11.45 -14.53 4.33
N ASP A 248 -10.45 -13.64 4.24
CA ASP A 248 -10.51 -12.26 4.75
C ASP A 248 -10.02 -11.27 3.68
N ILE A 249 -10.92 -10.42 3.18
CA ILE A 249 -10.60 -9.42 2.14
C ILE A 249 -9.58 -8.35 2.58
N ARG A 250 -9.16 -8.35 3.84
CA ARG A 250 -8.19 -7.40 4.38
C ARG A 250 -6.80 -8.01 4.39
N THR A 251 -5.85 -7.29 3.81
CA THR A 251 -4.43 -7.58 3.97
C THR A 251 -3.93 -6.99 5.28
N ILE A 252 -3.25 -7.80 6.09
CA ILE A 252 -2.54 -7.34 7.28
C ILE A 252 -1.12 -6.98 6.85
N THR A 253 -0.66 -5.79 7.21
CA THR A 253 0.68 -5.29 6.85
C THR A 253 1.40 -4.77 8.08
N LYS A 254 2.65 -5.18 8.24
CA LYS A 254 3.60 -4.65 9.22
C LYS A 254 4.80 -4.05 8.51
N VAL A 255 5.22 -2.86 8.96
CA VAL A 255 6.33 -2.12 8.37
C VAL A 255 7.56 -2.30 9.24
N ILE A 256 8.57 -2.96 8.71
CA ILE A 256 9.85 -3.26 9.35
C ILE A 256 10.81 -2.12 9.05
N MET A 257 11.16 -1.34 10.06
CA MET A 257 11.85 -0.05 9.92
C MET A 257 13.30 -0.16 10.37
N SER A 258 14.19 0.58 9.69
CA SER A 258 15.53 0.86 10.22
C SER A 258 15.47 1.62 11.55
N ASP A 259 16.56 1.59 12.32
CA ASP A 259 16.63 2.29 13.61
C ASP A 259 16.35 3.78 13.44
N HIS A 260 16.99 4.41 12.46
CA HIS A 260 16.75 5.81 12.13
C HIS A 260 15.28 6.09 11.76
N ALA A 261 14.68 5.27 10.88
CA ALA A 261 13.29 5.46 10.47
C ALA A 261 12.31 5.31 11.63
N PHE A 262 12.58 4.40 12.57
CA PHE A 262 11.71 4.14 13.72
C PHE A 262 11.71 5.26 14.77
N PHE A 263 12.82 6.00 14.88
CA PHE A 263 13.00 7.11 15.81
C PHE A 263 12.87 8.51 15.17
N ASP A 264 12.73 8.60 13.85
CA ASP A 264 12.37 9.83 13.15
C ASP A 264 10.84 9.98 13.08
N ASP A 265 10.29 10.99 13.73
CA ASP A 265 8.84 11.20 13.82
C ASP A 265 8.17 11.41 12.45
N ALA A 266 8.88 12.01 11.49
CA ALA A 266 8.32 12.29 10.17
C ALA A 266 8.24 11.01 9.33
N ILE A 267 9.31 10.21 9.31
CA ILE A 267 9.34 8.92 8.60
C ILE A 267 8.35 7.94 9.26
N LYS A 268 8.32 7.89 10.60
CA LYS A 268 7.39 7.05 11.35
C LYS A 268 5.93 7.41 11.09
N ALA A 269 5.58 8.69 11.12
CA ALA A 269 4.22 9.14 10.82
C ALA A 269 3.80 8.80 9.37
N LYS A 270 4.73 8.93 8.41
CA LYS A 270 4.50 8.52 7.02
C LYS A 270 4.25 7.02 6.91
N LEU A 271 5.06 6.20 7.57
CA LEU A 271 4.95 4.74 7.51
C LEU A 271 3.75 4.19 8.31
N ALA A 272 3.22 4.96 9.27
CA ALA A 272 2.03 4.59 10.01
C ALA A 272 0.76 4.49 9.16
N THR A 273 0.72 5.11 7.98
CA THR A 273 -0.40 4.95 7.05
C THR A 273 -0.34 3.64 6.26
N LYS A 274 0.79 2.93 6.28
CA LYS A 274 1.02 1.69 5.51
C LYS A 274 0.81 0.43 6.35
N GLY A 275 1.11 0.48 7.64
CA GLY A 275 0.95 -0.66 8.53
C GLY A 275 1.45 -0.39 9.95
N GLU A 276 1.35 -1.42 10.79
CA GLU A 276 1.90 -1.38 12.14
C GLU A 276 3.43 -1.30 12.07
N GLN A 277 4.04 -0.34 12.78
CA GLN A 277 5.48 -0.13 12.75
C GLN A 277 6.20 -1.11 13.67
N VAL A 278 7.26 -1.73 13.17
CA VAL A 278 8.13 -2.65 13.92
C VAL A 278 9.58 -2.24 13.69
N LEU A 279 10.38 -2.19 14.75
CA LEU A 279 11.82 -1.93 14.64
C LEU A 279 12.52 -3.21 14.16
N ALA A 280 13.31 -3.11 13.09
CA ALA A 280 14.11 -4.22 12.59
C ALA A 280 15.22 -4.60 13.58
N ARG A 281 15.27 -5.87 13.97
CA ARG A 281 16.40 -6.46 14.70
C ARG A 281 16.66 -7.88 14.22
N GLU A 282 17.93 -8.25 14.15
CA GLU A 282 18.33 -9.64 13.86
C GLU A 282 17.79 -10.57 14.96
N GLY A 283 17.19 -11.69 14.55
CA GLY A 283 16.49 -12.65 15.41
C GLY A 283 15.09 -12.22 15.84
N GLU A 284 14.61 -11.03 15.46
CA GLU A 284 13.24 -10.60 15.75
C GLU A 284 12.24 -11.38 14.90
N THR A 285 11.17 -11.86 15.52
CA THR A 285 10.06 -12.54 14.84
C THR A 285 8.84 -11.64 14.80
N VAL A 286 8.40 -11.30 13.60
CA VAL A 286 7.22 -10.48 13.36
C VAL A 286 6.04 -11.36 13.00
N VAL A 287 5.01 -11.34 13.84
CA VAL A 287 3.80 -12.16 13.66
C VAL A 287 2.71 -11.36 12.97
N LEU A 288 2.13 -11.91 11.90
CA LEU A 288 0.94 -11.41 11.24
C LEU A 288 -0.15 -12.47 11.32
N GLU A 289 -1.37 -12.04 11.64
CA GLU A 289 -2.48 -12.93 11.96
C GLU A 289 -3.76 -12.43 11.28
N THR A 290 -4.36 -13.28 10.46
CA THR A 290 -5.67 -13.04 9.81
C THR A 290 -6.75 -13.90 10.48
N ALA A 291 -7.90 -14.08 9.85
CA ALA A 291 -8.94 -14.98 10.35
C ALA A 291 -8.50 -16.44 10.37
N SER A 292 -7.85 -16.92 9.29
CA SER A 292 -7.51 -18.34 9.11
C SER A 292 -6.02 -18.63 8.96
N LEU A 293 -5.17 -17.61 8.81
CA LEU A 293 -3.73 -17.77 8.64
C LEU A 293 -2.93 -17.03 9.71
N ILE A 294 -1.75 -17.55 10.00
CA ILE A 294 -0.71 -16.90 10.80
C ILE A 294 0.59 -17.03 10.00
N ILE A 295 1.35 -15.95 9.90
CA ILE A 295 2.75 -16.03 9.48
C ILE A 295 3.67 -15.47 10.55
N ASN A 296 4.82 -16.11 10.71
CA ASN A 296 5.96 -15.58 11.44
C ASN A 296 7.03 -15.22 10.41
N ALA A 297 7.40 -13.94 10.35
CA ALA A 297 8.50 -13.44 9.57
C ALA A 297 9.69 -13.19 10.51
N GLU A 298 10.69 -14.06 10.46
CA GLU A 298 11.92 -13.93 11.24
C GLU A 298 12.98 -13.19 10.42
N ILE A 299 13.60 -12.17 11.02
CA ILE A 299 14.76 -11.47 10.44
C ILE A 299 16.01 -12.25 10.80
N THR A 300 16.42 -13.19 9.96
CA THR A 300 17.54 -14.09 10.27
C THR A 300 18.90 -13.42 10.15
N GLU A 301 19.03 -12.47 9.23
CA GLU A 301 20.27 -11.72 9.00
C GLU A 301 19.92 -10.30 8.58
N MET A 302 20.63 -9.30 9.10
CA MET A 302 20.53 -7.92 8.60
C MET A 302 21.85 -7.17 8.72
N GLN A 303 22.14 -6.34 7.73
CA GLN A 303 23.29 -5.44 7.74
C GLN A 303 22.85 -4.05 7.34
N TYR A 304 23.18 -3.05 8.16
CA TYR A 304 23.01 -1.66 7.76
C TYR A 304 24.11 -1.27 6.78
N GLY A 305 23.74 -0.45 5.80
CA GLY A 305 24.71 0.14 4.90
C GLY A 305 25.60 1.13 5.65
N VAL A 306 26.85 1.18 5.20
CA VAL A 306 27.87 2.09 5.72
C VAL A 306 28.34 3.00 4.59
N GLY A 307 28.33 4.31 4.84
CA GLY A 307 28.80 5.33 3.89
C GLY A 307 27.69 6.25 3.38
N GLY A 308 28.10 7.36 2.79
CA GLY A 308 27.22 8.45 2.37
C GLY A 308 27.06 9.56 3.42
N THR A 309 26.28 10.59 3.06
CA THR A 309 25.92 11.71 3.95
C THR A 309 24.70 11.41 4.82
N LEU A 310 24.21 10.17 4.80
CA LEU A 310 23.00 9.75 5.49
C LEU A 310 23.26 9.46 6.98
N PRO A 311 22.23 9.57 7.83
CA PRO A 311 22.34 9.21 9.24
C PRO A 311 22.78 7.74 9.45
N PRO A 312 23.46 7.42 10.55
CA PRO A 312 23.79 6.03 10.89
C PRO A 312 22.54 5.16 10.95
N GLN A 313 22.67 3.89 10.54
CA GLN A 313 21.60 2.89 10.61
C GLN A 313 20.30 3.34 9.91
N SER A 314 20.43 4.13 8.85
CA SER A 314 19.27 4.69 8.14
C SER A 314 18.82 3.86 6.94
N TYR A 315 19.63 2.92 6.47
CA TYR A 315 19.27 2.05 5.36
C TYR A 315 19.99 0.72 5.44
N PHE A 316 19.40 -0.30 4.81
CA PHE A 316 19.92 -1.65 4.82
C PHE A 316 20.83 -1.92 3.62
N GLU A 317 21.97 -2.57 3.85
CA GLU A 317 22.80 -3.16 2.80
C GLU A 317 22.24 -4.51 2.38
N SER A 318 21.80 -5.31 3.35
CA SER A 318 21.11 -6.57 3.12
C SER A 318 20.19 -6.93 4.28
N VAL A 319 19.10 -7.64 3.99
CA VAL A 319 18.20 -8.24 4.98
C VAL A 319 17.68 -9.57 4.46
N THR A 320 17.67 -10.59 5.30
CA THR A 320 17.08 -11.90 5.01
C THR A 320 15.86 -12.12 5.91
N PHE A 321 14.75 -12.51 5.30
CA PHE A 321 13.54 -12.92 6.01
C PHE A 321 13.28 -14.41 5.79
N GLU A 322 12.95 -15.12 6.87
CA GLU A 322 12.37 -16.46 6.80
C GLU A 322 10.92 -16.39 7.26
N LEU A 323 10.00 -16.75 6.37
CA LEU A 323 8.56 -16.73 6.58
C LEU A 323 8.10 -18.16 6.84
N SER A 324 7.42 -18.40 7.96
CA SER A 324 6.72 -19.65 8.23
C SER A 324 5.23 -19.37 8.32
N ALA A 325 4.42 -20.19 7.64
CA ALA A 325 2.97 -20.02 7.59
C ALA A 325 2.26 -21.18 8.28
N TRP A 326 1.15 -20.87 8.96
CA TRP A 326 0.25 -21.84 9.61
C TRP A 326 -1.20 -21.50 9.29
N ALA A 327 -2.03 -22.54 9.12
CA ALA A 327 -3.47 -22.40 9.15
C ALA A 327 -3.99 -22.55 10.58
N LYS A 328 -4.91 -21.66 11.00
CA LYS A 328 -5.58 -21.78 12.28
C LYS A 328 -6.60 -22.91 12.22
N GLU A 329 -6.70 -23.67 13.31
CA GLU A 329 -7.49 -24.89 13.39
C GLU A 329 -8.96 -24.62 13.04
N GLY A 330 -9.41 -25.18 11.90
CA GLY A 330 -10.72 -24.95 11.28
C GLY A 330 -10.80 -25.43 9.83
N GLU A 331 -9.68 -25.44 9.11
CA GLU A 331 -9.52 -26.06 7.79
C GLU A 331 -8.35 -27.06 7.84
N THR A 332 -8.68 -28.27 8.32
CA THR A 332 -7.91 -29.52 8.29
C THR A 332 -6.47 -29.44 7.75
N ALA A 333 -5.50 -29.28 8.65
CA ALA A 333 -4.23 -30.00 8.51
C ALA A 333 -4.59 -31.50 8.49
N GLY A 334 -4.44 -32.13 7.33
CA GLY A 334 -4.70 -33.55 7.16
C GLY A 334 -3.94 -34.35 8.22
N ASN A 335 -4.70 -35.14 8.98
CA ASN A 335 -4.21 -36.13 9.93
C ASN A 335 -3.25 -37.10 9.21
N GLY A 336 -1.96 -36.77 9.24
CA GLY A 336 -0.88 -37.68 8.86
C GLY A 336 -0.77 -38.72 9.95
N GLY A 337 -1.46 -39.84 9.75
CA GLY A 337 -1.54 -40.95 10.69
C GLY A 337 -0.15 -41.36 11.20
N VAL A 338 -0.01 -41.36 12.52
CA VAL A 338 1.07 -42.05 13.22
C VAL A 338 0.95 -43.53 12.86
N THR A 339 1.84 -44.02 12.00
CA THR A 339 2.06 -45.45 11.85
C THR A 339 2.63 -45.98 13.15
N ASP A 340 1.77 -46.68 13.90
CA ASP A 340 2.13 -47.47 15.06
C ASP A 340 3.18 -48.51 14.64
N VAL A 341 4.43 -48.26 15.02
CA VAL A 341 5.55 -49.16 14.79
C VAL A 341 5.51 -50.19 15.92
N MET A 342 4.77 -51.27 15.70
CA MET A 342 4.88 -52.48 16.50
C MET A 342 6.33 -52.96 16.47
N ASN A 343 6.97 -52.99 17.65
CA ASN A 343 8.26 -53.61 17.87
C ASN A 343 8.13 -54.70 18.94
N PHE A 344 8.62 -55.89 18.57
CA PHE A 344 8.86 -57.14 19.33
C PHE A 344 7.71 -58.12 19.56
#